data_AF-A0A0Q8BFB9-F1
#
_entry.id   AF-A0A0Q8BFB9-F1
#
_cell.length_a   1.000
_cell.length_b   1.000
_cell.length_c   1.000
_cell.angle_alpha   90.00
_cell.angle_beta   90.00
_cell.angle_gamma   90.00
#
_symmetry.space_group_name_H-M   'P 1'
#
loop_
_entity.id
_entity.type
_entity.pdbx_description
1 polymer ?
#
loop_
_entity_poly.entity_id
_entity_poly.type
_entity_poly.pdbx_seq_one_letter_code
_entity_poly.pdbx_strand_id
1 'polypeptide(L)'
;MENVLPELYQGHAPITLQNAFHDALEAIESWIPGEREPGIFLNGFEIPLIHVVGAMSRCTDLLPRRSRSVLEAIAGARTGIAEGSTFADGAILAMPICRERLQSLRIWPAIQASRDLECAANAYGGA
;
A
#
# COMPACT_ATOMS: atom_id res chain seq x y z
N MET A 1 -14.57 5.90 21.40
CA MET A 1 -13.78 5.74 20.16
C MET A 1 -13.23 4.34 20.19
N GLU A 2 -13.82 3.43 19.42
CA GLU A 2 -13.27 2.09 19.25
C GLU A 2 -12.00 2.21 18.39
N ASN A 3 -10.89 1.66 18.87
CA ASN A 3 -9.65 1.66 18.12
C ASN A 3 -9.82 0.67 16.97
N VAL A 4 -10.11 1.18 15.76
CA VAL A 4 -10.49 0.34 14.62
C VAL A 4 -9.33 -0.55 14.16
N LEU A 5 -8.10 -0.09 14.39
CA LEU A 5 -6.88 -0.90 14.23
C LEU A 5 -6.47 -1.49 15.59
N PRO A 6 -6.36 -2.82 15.70
CA PRO A 6 -5.84 -3.48 16.89
C PRO A 6 -4.42 -3.01 17.20
N GLU A 7 -4.12 -2.82 18.47
CA GLU A 7 -2.76 -2.52 18.92
C GLU A 7 -1.90 -3.78 18.95
N LEU A 8 -0.59 -3.60 18.78
CA LEU A 8 0.39 -4.66 19.02
C LEU A 8 0.50 -4.90 20.53
N TYR A 9 0.48 -6.15 20.94
CA TYR A 9 0.72 -6.55 22.32
C TYR A 9 2.13 -7.15 22.44
N GLN A 10 3.03 -6.47 23.15
CA GLN A 10 4.43 -6.88 23.30
C GLN A 10 5.16 -7.13 21.96
N GLY A 11 4.80 -6.40 20.91
CA GLY A 11 5.37 -6.57 19.56
C GLY A 11 4.65 -7.61 18.71
N HIS A 12 3.64 -8.30 19.24
CA HIS A 12 2.86 -9.29 18.51
C HIS A 12 1.56 -8.70 17.98
N ALA A 13 1.25 -9.00 16.72
CA ALA A 13 0.00 -8.59 16.11
C ALA A 13 -1.08 -9.66 16.32
N PRO A 14 -2.33 -9.29 16.62
CA PRO A 14 -3.42 -10.26 16.57
C PRO A 14 -3.61 -10.77 15.14
N ILE A 15 -4.13 -11.99 15.01
CA ILE A 15 -4.30 -12.67 13.70
C ILE A 15 -5.12 -11.85 12.70
N THR A 16 -6.09 -11.07 13.18
CA THR A 16 -6.90 -10.18 12.33
C THR A 16 -6.05 -9.10 11.67
N LEU A 17 -5.09 -8.52 12.39
CA LEU A 17 -4.16 -7.53 11.86
C LEU A 17 -3.10 -8.17 10.96
N GLN A 18 -2.65 -9.40 11.27
CA GLN A 18 -1.76 -10.16 10.38
C GLN A 18 -2.42 -10.47 9.03
N ASN A 19 -3.69 -10.88 9.03
CA ASN A 19 -4.45 -11.12 7.81
C ASN A 19 -4.69 -9.82 7.04
N ALA A 20 -5.09 -8.74 7.72
CA ALA A 20 -5.27 -7.44 7.08
C ALA A 20 -3.98 -6.93 6.42
N PHE A 21 -2.82 -7.21 7.01
CA PHE A 21 -1.53 -6.89 6.39
C PHE A 21 -1.30 -7.69 5.12
N HIS A 22 -1.66 -8.98 5.09
CA HIS A 22 -1.58 -9.78 3.87
C HIS A 22 -2.50 -9.23 2.78
N ASP A 23 -3.75 -8.92 3.12
CA ASP A 23 -4.72 -8.33 2.19
C ASP A 23 -4.22 -6.97 1.67
N ALA A 24 -3.54 -6.19 2.52
CA ALA A 24 -2.89 -4.94 2.11
C ALA A 24 -1.79 -5.17 1.07
N LEU A 25 -1.00 -6.25 1.17
CA LEU A 25 0.01 -6.58 0.16
C LEU A 25 -0.62 -6.98 -1.18
N GLU A 26 -1.70 -7.78 -1.16
CA GLU A 26 -2.44 -8.15 -2.39
C GLU A 26 -3.11 -6.90 -3.01
N ALA A 27 -3.62 -5.98 -2.19
CA ALA A 27 -4.14 -4.70 -2.64
C ALA A 27 -3.03 -3.81 -3.24
N ILE A 28 -1.82 -3.82 -2.66
CA ILE A 28 -0.67 -3.16 -3.28
C ILE A 28 -0.32 -3.85 -4.61
N GLU A 29 -0.38 -5.16 -4.75
CA GLU A 29 -0.08 -5.79 -6.04
C GLU A 29 -0.99 -5.30 -7.17
N SER A 30 -2.28 -5.12 -6.87
CA SER A 30 -3.31 -4.70 -7.82
C SER A 30 -3.49 -3.18 -7.97
N TRP A 31 -2.97 -2.36 -7.04
CA TRP A 31 -3.24 -0.92 -7.04
C TRP A 31 -2.46 -0.14 -8.10
N ILE A 32 -3.20 0.45 -9.04
CA ILE A 32 -2.67 1.15 -10.20
C ILE A 32 -2.24 2.58 -9.82
N PRO A 33 -1.04 3.04 -10.22
CA PRO A 33 -0.61 4.42 -9.98
C PRO A 33 -1.61 5.44 -10.51
N GLY A 34 -1.97 6.42 -9.67
CA GLY A 34 -2.96 7.45 -10.00
C GLY A 34 -4.39 7.13 -9.55
N GLU A 35 -4.67 5.91 -9.09
CA GLU A 35 -5.93 5.57 -8.45
C GLU A 35 -5.94 5.95 -6.96
N ARG A 36 -7.15 6.10 -6.39
CA ARG A 36 -7.32 6.30 -4.95
C ARG A 36 -6.78 5.11 -4.18
N GLU A 37 -6.33 5.35 -2.95
CA GLU A 37 -5.85 4.31 -2.05
C GLU A 37 -6.93 3.26 -1.78
N PRO A 38 -6.62 1.95 -1.99
CA PRO A 38 -7.49 0.86 -1.58
C PRO A 38 -7.78 0.84 -0.07
N GLY A 39 -9.02 0.49 0.28
CA GLY A 39 -9.41 0.19 1.64
C GLY A 39 -9.28 -1.30 1.97
N ILE A 40 -8.92 -1.59 3.22
CA ILE A 40 -8.83 -2.93 3.79
C ILE A 40 -9.93 -3.09 4.83
N PHE A 41 -10.76 -4.11 4.69
CA PHE A 41 -11.84 -4.38 5.62
C PHE A 41 -11.32 -5.06 6.89
N LEU A 42 -11.44 -4.38 8.02
CA LEU A 42 -11.05 -4.89 9.33
C LEU A 42 -12.18 -4.61 10.33
N ASN A 43 -12.69 -5.67 10.97
CA ASN A 43 -13.76 -5.58 11.98
C ASN A 43 -15.01 -4.82 11.50
N GLY A 44 -15.35 -4.93 10.20
CA GLY A 44 -16.51 -4.24 9.61
C GLY A 44 -16.27 -2.79 9.18
N PHE A 45 -15.03 -2.30 9.31
CA PHE A 45 -14.64 -0.97 8.87
C PHE A 45 -13.66 -1.05 7.71
N GLU A 46 -13.79 -0.12 6.77
CA GLU A 46 -12.82 0.06 5.69
C GLU A 46 -11.69 0.98 6.18
N ILE A 47 -10.47 0.46 6.18
CA ILE A 47 -9.27 1.14 6.68
C ILE A 47 -8.30 1.41 5.54
N PRO A 48 -7.75 2.62 5.38
CA PRO A 48 -6.72 2.89 4.38
C PRO A 48 -5.54 1.91 4.53
N LEU A 49 -5.12 1.29 3.43
CA LEU A 49 -4.08 0.25 3.48
C LEU A 49 -2.76 0.75 4.10
N ILE A 50 -2.39 2.01 3.89
CA ILE A 50 -1.17 2.60 4.45
C ILE A 50 -1.18 2.60 5.99
N HIS A 51 -2.37 2.72 6.59
CA HIS A 51 -2.52 2.63 8.04
C HIS A 51 -2.32 1.19 8.53
N VAL A 52 -2.80 0.20 7.78
CA VAL A 52 -2.56 -1.22 8.09
C VAL A 52 -1.07 -1.55 8.00
N VAL A 53 -0.40 -1.14 6.93
CA VAL A 53 1.06 -1.31 6.76
C VAL A 53 1.81 -0.60 7.89
N GLY A 54 1.41 0.63 8.23
CA GLY A 54 2.02 1.41 9.31
C GLY A 54 1.86 0.77 10.69
N ALA A 55 0.70 0.17 10.99
CA ALA A 55 0.44 -0.52 12.24
C ALA A 55 1.39 -1.70 12.48
N MET A 56 1.88 -2.33 11.40
CA MET A 56 2.79 -3.47 11.47
C MET A 56 4.28 -3.10 11.56
N SER A 57 4.62 -1.82 11.51
CA SER A 57 6.01 -1.33 11.53
C SER A 57 6.85 -1.71 12.76
N ARG A 58 6.22 -2.15 13.85
CA ARG A 58 6.89 -2.63 15.08
C ARG A 58 6.57 -4.09 15.41
N CYS A 59 5.93 -4.81 14.48
CA CYS A 59 5.55 -6.20 14.69
C CYS A 59 6.77 -7.11 14.55
N THR A 60 7.10 -7.84 15.61
CA THR A 60 8.26 -8.75 15.69
C THR A 60 7.93 -10.17 15.25
N ASP A 61 6.66 -10.45 14.94
CA ASP A 61 6.26 -11.73 14.39
C ASP A 61 6.92 -11.99 13.03
N LEU A 62 7.23 -13.26 12.77
CA LEU A 62 7.80 -13.69 11.50
C LEU A 62 6.80 -13.49 10.36
N LEU A 63 7.27 -12.97 9.24
CA LEU A 63 6.48 -12.76 8.05
C LEU A 63 6.20 -14.10 7.35
N PRO A 64 4.93 -14.50 7.20
CA PRO A 64 4.58 -15.77 6.56
C PRO A 64 5.10 -15.85 5.13
N ARG A 65 5.47 -17.06 4.69
CA ARG A 65 6.02 -17.30 3.34
C ARG A 65 5.12 -16.73 2.23
N ARG A 66 3.80 -16.88 2.36
CA ARG A 66 2.85 -16.35 1.37
C ARG A 66 2.94 -14.82 1.26
N SER A 67 2.91 -14.11 2.39
CA SER A 67 3.05 -12.65 2.42
C SER A 67 4.40 -12.19 1.88
N ARG A 68 5.49 -12.92 2.17
CA ARG A 68 6.80 -12.67 1.57
C ARG A 68 6.77 -12.75 0.04
N SER A 69 6.18 -13.81 -0.52
CA SER A 69 6.11 -13.99 -1.97
C SER A 69 5.33 -12.87 -2.67
N VAL A 70 4.24 -12.37 -2.07
CA VAL A 70 3.51 -11.21 -2.61
C VAL A 70 4.38 -9.96 -2.52
N LEU A 71 5.05 -9.74 -1.38
CA LEU A 71 5.93 -8.59 -1.18
C LEU A 71 7.11 -8.59 -2.18
N GLU A 72 7.69 -9.75 -2.48
CA GLU A 72 8.74 -9.93 -3.50
C GLU A 72 8.21 -9.59 -4.90
N ALA A 73 6.97 -9.97 -5.23
CA ALA A 73 6.36 -9.65 -6.50
C ALA A 73 6.17 -8.14 -6.69
N ILE A 74 5.71 -7.43 -5.64
CA ILE A 74 5.48 -5.97 -5.71
C ILE A 74 6.76 -5.15 -5.64
N ALA A 75 7.75 -5.57 -4.86
CA ALA A 75 9.02 -4.86 -4.73
C ALA A 75 10.00 -5.18 -5.88
N GLY A 76 9.69 -6.21 -6.66
CA GLY A 76 10.51 -6.71 -7.75
C GLY A 76 11.68 -7.58 -7.28
N ALA A 77 12.20 -8.39 -8.20
CA ALA A 77 13.21 -9.45 -7.99
C ALA A 77 14.56 -9.00 -7.36
N ARG A 78 14.73 -7.70 -7.06
CA ARG A 78 15.95 -7.16 -6.45
C ARG A 78 15.89 -7.07 -4.93
N THR A 79 14.72 -7.34 -4.32
CA THR A 79 14.57 -7.38 -2.86
C THR A 79 14.60 -8.84 -2.41
N GLY A 80 15.79 -9.37 -2.14
CA GLY A 80 15.90 -10.69 -1.50
C GLY A 80 15.35 -10.60 -0.08
N ILE A 81 14.06 -10.88 0.12
CA ILE A 81 13.43 -10.87 1.43
C ILE A 81 13.92 -12.11 2.17
N ALA A 82 14.77 -11.88 3.17
CA ALA A 82 15.44 -12.96 3.87
C ALA A 82 14.44 -13.93 4.52
N GLU A 83 14.83 -15.20 4.59
CA GLU A 83 14.16 -16.13 5.47
C GLU A 83 14.30 -15.64 6.92
N GLY A 84 13.18 -15.59 7.66
CA GLY A 84 13.14 -15.02 8.99
C GLY A 84 12.83 -13.51 9.06
N SER A 85 12.58 -12.82 7.94
CA SER A 85 12.05 -11.45 7.98
C SER A 85 10.76 -11.37 8.80
N THR A 86 10.61 -10.29 9.53
CA THR A 86 9.44 -9.98 10.36
C THR A 86 8.40 -9.19 9.59
N PHE A 87 7.20 -9.06 10.15
CA PHE A 87 6.20 -8.13 9.63
C PHE A 87 6.69 -6.68 9.61
N ALA A 88 7.50 -6.25 10.59
CA ALA A 88 8.11 -4.93 10.59
C ALA A 88 9.02 -4.73 9.36
N ASP A 89 9.85 -5.72 9.02
CA ASP A 89 10.68 -5.67 7.81
C ASP A 89 9.82 -5.56 6.55
N GLY A 90 8.72 -6.33 6.49
CA GLY A 90 7.77 -6.27 5.39
C GLY A 90 7.11 -4.89 5.26
N ALA A 91 6.71 -4.29 6.38
CA ALA A 91 6.11 -2.96 6.42
C ALA A 91 7.10 -1.87 5.95
N ILE A 92 8.37 -1.98 6.35
CA ILE A 92 9.44 -1.06 5.91
C ILE A 92 9.61 -1.12 4.40
N LEU A 93 9.54 -2.32 3.79
CA LEU A 93 9.66 -2.50 2.34
C LEU A 93 8.42 -2.03 1.58
N ALA A 94 7.23 -2.26 2.12
CA ALA A 94 5.96 -1.88 1.48
C ALA A 94 5.69 -0.35 1.55
N MET A 95 6.14 0.32 2.61
CA MET A 95 5.83 1.73 2.86
C MET A 95 6.29 2.70 1.75
N PRO A 96 7.51 2.59 1.17
CA PRO A 96 7.92 3.39 0.03
C PRO A 96 7.01 3.24 -1.19
N ILE A 97 6.59 2.00 -1.49
CA ILE A 97 5.70 1.69 -2.62
C ILE A 97 4.34 2.38 -2.42
N CYS A 98 3.78 2.31 -1.21
CA CYS A 98 2.54 3.00 -0.88
C CYS A 98 2.66 4.51 -1.07
N ARG A 99 3.76 5.11 -0.57
CA ARG A 99 3.99 6.56 -0.67
C ARG A 99 4.15 7.03 -2.11
N GLU A 100 4.88 6.28 -2.93
CA GLU A 100 5.06 6.59 -4.35
C GLU A 100 3.70 6.64 -5.07
N ARG A 101 2.83 5.66 -4.84
CA ARG A 101 1.52 5.61 -5.48
C ARG A 101 0.56 6.71 -5.01
N LEU A 102 0.60 7.04 -3.72
CA LEU A 102 -0.13 8.19 -3.19
C LEU A 102 0.36 9.52 -3.80
N GLN A 103 1.66 9.63 -4.10
CA GLN A 103 2.20 10.78 -4.81
C GLN A 103 1.73 10.80 -6.28
N SER A 104 1.64 9.64 -6.94
CA SER A 104 1.10 9.55 -8.30
C SER A 104 -0.34 10.06 -8.39
N LEU A 105 -1.18 9.81 -7.38
CA LEU A 105 -2.55 10.36 -7.30
C LEU A 105 -2.57 11.90 -7.30
N ARG A 106 -1.53 12.57 -6.78
CA ARG A 106 -1.45 14.03 -6.78
C ARG A 106 -0.99 14.59 -8.13
N ILE A 107 -0.17 13.83 -8.84
CA ILE A 107 0.48 14.26 -10.09
C ILE A 107 -0.41 13.94 -11.30
N TRP A 108 -1.05 12.77 -11.32
CA TRP A 108 -1.81 12.29 -12.47
C TRP A 108 -2.99 13.20 -12.86
N PRO A 109 -3.80 13.74 -11.92
CA PRO A 109 -4.83 14.71 -12.26
C PRO A 109 -4.26 16.02 -12.85
N ALA A 110 -3.07 16.44 -12.39
CA ALA A 110 -2.41 17.64 -12.92
C ALA A 110 -1.91 17.41 -14.36
N ILE A 111 -1.31 16.25 -14.64
CA ILE A 111 -0.88 15.87 -16.00
C ILE A 111 -2.08 15.75 -16.94
N GLN A 112 -3.15 15.09 -16.50
CA GLN A 112 -4.36 14.95 -17.32
C GLN A 112 -4.98 16.32 -17.63
N ALA A 113 -5.11 17.19 -16.63
CA ALA A 113 -5.64 18.55 -16.83
C ALA A 113 -4.78 19.38 -17.80
N SER A 114 -3.44 19.26 -17.75
CA SER A 114 -2.55 19.92 -18.71
C SER A 114 -2.70 19.38 -20.14
N ARG A 115 -2.81 18.05 -20.31
CA ARG A 115 -3.05 17.44 -21.64
C ARG A 115 -4.40 17.87 -22.22
N ASP A 116 -5.44 17.91 -21.40
CA ASP A 116 -6.77 18.32 -21.84
C ASP A 116 -6.78 19.79 -22.31
N LEU A 117 -6.03 20.67 -21.62
CA LEU A 117 -5.84 22.07 -22.02
C LEU A 117 -5.02 22.22 -23.32
N GLU A 118 -3.95 21.45 -23.50
CA GLU A 118 -3.16 21.44 -24.74
C GLU A 118 -3.97 20.91 -25.93
N CYS A 119 -4.77 19.85 -25.73
CA CYS A 119 -5.69 19.34 -26.75
C CYS A 119 -6.77 20.37 -27.11
N ALA A 120 -7.33 21.09 -26.13
CA ALA A 120 -8.29 22.15 -26.38
C ALA A 120 -7.65 23.32 -27.16
N ALA A 121 -6.46 23.78 -26.77
CA ALA A 121 -5.75 24.86 -27.46
C ALA A 121 -5.44 24.51 -28.93
N ASN A 122 -5.02 23.28 -29.21
CA ASN A 122 -4.77 22.81 -30.57
C ASN A 122 -6.05 22.64 -31.41
N ALA A 123 -7.20 22.39 -30.78
CA ALA A 123 -8.48 22.28 -31.48
C ALA A 123 -9.06 23.66 -31.91
N TYR A 124 -8.69 24.75 -31.23
CA TYR A 124 -9.16 26.11 -31.55
C TYR A 124 -8.16 26.95 -32.39
N GLY A 125 -6.94 26.46 -32.63
CA GLY A 125 -5.88 27.19 -33.35
C GLY A 125 -5.79 26.94 -34.87
N GLY A 126 -6.67 26.12 -35.45
CA GLY A 126 -6.71 25.85 -36.88
C GLY A 126 -7.76 26.70 -37.60
N ALA A 127 -7.41 27.94 -37.92
CA ALA A 127 -8.14 28.80 -38.86
C ALA A 127 -7.16 29.46 -39.82
#